data_AF-A0A0W0WUM4-F1
#
_entry.id   AF-A0A0W0WUM4-F1
#
_cell.length_a   1.000
_cell.length_b   1.000
_cell.length_c   1.000
_cell.angle_alpha   90.00
_cell.angle_beta   90.00
_cell.angle_gamma   90.00
#
_symmetry.space_group_name_H-M   'P 1'
#
loop_
_entity.id
_entity.type
_entity.pdbx_description
1 polymer ?
#
loop_
_entity_poly.entity_id
_entity_poly.type
_entity_poly.pdbx_seq_one_letter_code
_entity_poly.pdbx_strand_id
1 'polypeptide(L)'
;MTKHNIYLFMDANIYLKFYSYSGVDLETLSKIAHELNDKHFKIVITPLLKDEFYRNREFYIKQTINESFKIDFKKKLSYINFK
;
A
#
# COMPACT_ATOMS: atom_id res chain seq x y z
N MET A 1 8.26 -23.36 25.54
CA MET A 1 8.83 -22.31 24.68
C MET A 1 8.02 -21.04 24.86
N THR A 2 8.60 -19.97 25.37
CA THR A 2 7.93 -18.68 25.54
C THR A 2 7.70 -18.06 24.17
N LYS A 3 6.43 -17.87 23.78
CA LYS A 3 6.07 -17.22 22.51
C LYS A 3 6.51 -15.75 22.56
N HIS A 4 7.62 -15.41 21.90
CA HIS A 4 8.03 -14.02 21.75
C HIS A 4 7.00 -13.30 20.88
N ASN A 5 6.24 -12.37 21.48
CA ASN A 5 5.38 -11.48 20.72
C ASN A 5 6.25 -10.43 20.05
N ILE A 6 6.40 -10.54 18.73
CA ILE A 6 7.02 -9.50 17.92
C ILE A 6 6.00 -8.36 17.76
N TYR A 7 6.40 -7.14 18.05
CA TYR A 7 5.58 -5.95 17.81
C TYR A 7 6.07 -5.26 16.55
N LEU A 8 5.19 -5.14 15.56
CA LEU A 8 5.48 -4.51 14.28
C LEU A 8 4.85 -3.12 14.25
N PHE A 9 5.69 -2.10 14.13
CA PHE A 9 5.25 -0.76 13.78
C PHE A 9 5.47 -0.54 12.28
N MET A 10 4.45 -0.09 11.58
CA MET A 10 4.54 0.27 10.17
C MET A 10 4.31 1.77 10.04
N ASP A 11 5.07 2.44 9.20
CA ASP A 11 4.88 3.86 8.89
C ASP A 11 3.56 4.09 8.12
N ALA A 12 2.96 5.27 8.26
CA ALA A 12 1.71 5.63 7.55
C ALA A 12 1.85 5.45 6.03
N ASN A 13 3.03 5.73 5.46
CA ASN A 13 3.28 5.57 4.03
C ASN A 13 3.19 4.11 3.56
N ILE A 14 3.47 3.13 4.43
CA ILE A 14 3.31 1.71 4.09
C ILE A 14 1.82 1.40 3.86
N TYR A 15 0.94 1.90 4.73
CA TYR A 15 -0.50 1.75 4.56
C TYR A 15 -1.02 2.49 3.32
N LEU A 16 -0.51 3.69 3.06
CA LEU A 16 -0.90 4.50 1.90
C LEU A 16 -0.47 3.86 0.58
N LYS A 17 0.66 3.16 0.55
CA LYS A 17 1.12 2.40 -0.63
C LYS A 17 0.17 1.28 -1.05
N PHE A 18 -0.61 0.71 -0.14
CA PHE A 18 -1.64 -0.27 -0.53
C PHE A 18 -2.72 0.32 -1.45
N TYR A 19 -2.95 1.64 -1.39
CA TYR A 19 -3.87 2.32 -2.30
C TYR A 19 -3.27 2.60 -3.68
N SER A 20 -1.97 2.34 -3.87
CA SER A 20 -1.33 2.45 -5.18
C SER A 20 -1.67 1.28 -6.11
N TYR A 21 -2.29 0.20 -5.59
CA TYR A 21 -2.75 -1.00 -6.32
C TYR A 21 -1.74 -1.55 -7.34
N SER A 22 -0.43 -1.37 -7.11
CA SER A 22 0.56 -2.03 -7.95
C SER A 22 0.45 -3.55 -7.72
N GLY A 23 0.56 -4.36 -8.78
CA GLY A 23 0.40 -5.82 -8.66
C GLY A 23 1.35 -6.47 -7.65
N VAL A 24 2.49 -5.83 -7.37
CA VAL A 24 3.50 -6.26 -6.40
C VAL A 24 3.04 -6.05 -4.94
N ASP A 25 2.19 -5.05 -4.69
CA ASP A 25 1.77 -4.68 -3.34
C ASP A 25 0.66 -5.59 -2.79
N LEU A 26 -0.17 -6.18 -3.67
CA LEU A 26 -1.25 -7.11 -3.27
C LEU A 26 -0.72 -8.46 -2.77
N GLU A 27 0.33 -9.00 -3.41
CA GLU A 27 0.95 -10.26 -2.98
C GLU A 27 1.64 -10.09 -1.62
N THR A 28 2.31 -8.96 -1.41
CA THR A 28 2.95 -8.62 -0.15
C THR A 28 1.92 -8.44 0.98
N LEU A 29 0.81 -7.77 0.69
CA LEU A 29 -0.30 -7.62 1.64
C LEU A 29 -0.88 -8.99 2.06
N SER A 30 -1.02 -9.92 1.11
CA SER A 30 -1.50 -11.28 1.38
C SER A 30 -0.58 -12.04 2.34
N LYS A 31 0.75 -11.93 2.16
CA LYS A 31 1.74 -12.55 3.07
C LYS A 31 1.64 -11.99 4.49
N ILE A 32 1.55 -10.66 4.62
CA ILE A 32 1.38 -10.00 5.93
C ILE A 32 0.06 -10.44 6.60
N ALA A 33 -1.03 -10.54 5.84
CA ALA A 33 -2.32 -10.99 6.36
C ALA A 33 -2.28 -12.45 6.85
N HIS A 34 -1.54 -13.32 6.17
CA HIS A 34 -1.37 -14.72 6.57
C HIS A 34 -0.60 -14.83 7.90
N GLU A 35 0.55 -14.16 8.00
CA GLU A 35 1.40 -14.20 9.20
C GLU A 35 0.74 -13.56 10.44
N LEU A 36 -0.16 -12.59 10.23
CA LEU A 36 -1.01 -12.04 11.29
C LEU A 36 -1.96 -13.08 11.88
N ASN A 37 -2.55 -13.93 11.04
CA ASN A 37 -3.48 -14.97 11.47
C ASN A 37 -2.77 -16.07 12.29
N ASP A 38 -1.51 -16.36 11.95
CA ASP A 38 -0.68 -17.32 12.67
C ASP A 38 -0.11 -16.75 14.00
N LYS A 39 -0.42 -15.48 14.29
CA LYS A 39 -0.07 -14.76 15.55
C LYS A 39 1.44 -14.72 15.80
N HIS A 40 2.25 -14.58 14.75
CA HIS A 40 3.70 -14.42 14.87
C HIS A 40 4.10 -13.02 15.32
N PHE A 41 3.29 -12.00 15.00
CA PHE A 41 3.49 -10.62 15.44
C PHE A 41 2.16 -9.88 15.66
N LYS A 42 2.24 -8.75 16.36
CA LYS A 42 1.14 -7.81 16.57
C LYS A 42 1.47 -6.48 15.89
N ILE A 43 0.55 -5.97 15.08
CA ILE A 43 0.67 -4.62 14.53
C ILE A 43 0.31 -3.60 15.61
N VAL A 44 1.16 -2.60 15.78
CA VAL A 44 0.95 -1.47 16.69
C VAL A 44 0.53 -0.26 15.88
N ILE A 45 -0.59 0.36 16.27
CA ILE A 45 -1.12 1.59 15.67
C ILE A 45 -1.18 2.66 16.74
N THR A 46 -0.66 3.85 16.45
CA THR A 46 -0.75 5.03 17.31
C THR A 46 -1.82 5.99 16.79
N PRO A 47 -2.38 6.88 17.64
CA PRO A 47 -3.30 7.93 17.19
C PRO A 47 -2.68 8.83 16.12
N LEU A 48 -1.40 9.22 16.29
CA LEU A 48 -0.68 10.04 15.32
C LEU A 48 -0.63 9.38 13.93
N LEU A 49 -0.33 8.08 13.89
CA LEU A 49 -0.30 7.32 12.64
C LEU A 49 -1.68 7.26 11.98
N LYS A 50 -2.72 7.05 12.79
CA LYS A 50 -4.11 7.05 12.31
C LYS A 50 -4.45 8.40 11.67
N ASP A 51 -4.11 9.50 12.33
CA ASP A 51 -4.38 10.85 11.83
C ASP A 51 -3.60 11.14 10.54
N GLU A 52 -2.32 10.76 10.48
CA GLU A 52 -1.50 10.92 9.28
C GLU A 52 -2.07 10.13 8.10
N PHE A 53 -2.45 8.87 8.34
CA PHE A 53 -3.08 8.03 7.34
C PHE A 53 -4.35 8.70 6.79
N TYR A 54 -5.28 9.12 7.66
CA TYR A 54 -6.54 9.73 7.20
C TYR A 54 -6.35 11.06 6.49
N ARG A 55 -5.40 11.90 6.92
CA ARG A 55 -5.07 13.17 6.23
C ARG A 55 -4.55 12.93 4.81
N ASN A 56 -3.71 11.92 4.63
CA ASN A 56 -3.00 11.69 3.38
C ASN A 56 -3.73 10.75 2.39
N ARG A 57 -4.72 9.98 2.88
CA ARG A 57 -5.41 8.94 2.09
C ARG A 57 -5.98 9.47 0.77
N GLU A 58 -6.78 10.53 0.83
CA GLU A 58 -7.45 11.08 -0.36
C GLU A 58 -6.47 11.60 -1.40
N PHE A 59 -5.37 12.21 -0.94
CA PHE A 59 -4.32 12.71 -1.82
C PHE A 59 -3.62 11.55 -2.55
N TYR A 60 -3.23 10.49 -1.84
CA TYR A 60 -2.57 9.32 -2.41
C TYR A 60 -3.45 8.56 -3.40
N ILE A 61 -4.73 8.41 -3.10
CA ILE A 61 -5.70 7.78 -4.02
C ILE A 61 -5.79 8.60 -5.32
N LYS A 62 -5.97 9.92 -5.22
CA LYS A 62 -6.05 10.81 -6.39
C LYS A 62 -4.76 10.79 -7.20
N GLN A 63 -3.60 10.81 -6.55
CA GLN A 63 -2.29 10.70 -7.20
C GLN A 63 -2.18 9.40 -8.00
N THR A 64 -2.46 8.25 -7.36
CA THR A 64 -2.39 6.93 -7.99
C THR A 64 -3.29 6.84 -9.23
N ILE A 65 -4.54 7.29 -9.09
CA ILE A 65 -5.51 7.26 -10.20
C ILE A 65 -5.01 8.11 -11.37
N ASN A 66 -4.54 9.33 -11.08
CA ASN A 66 -4.02 10.22 -12.11
C ASN A 66 -2.78 9.66 -12.81
N GLU A 67 -1.86 9.03 -12.07
CA GLU A 67 -0.69 8.36 -12.63
C GLU A 67 -1.07 7.19 -13.52
N SER A 68 -2.03 6.37 -13.09
CA SER A 68 -2.55 5.25 -13.88
C SER A 68 -3.14 5.73 -15.21
N PHE A 69 -3.95 6.80 -15.19
CA PHE A 69 -4.47 7.40 -16.43
C PHE A 69 -3.37 7.97 -17.32
N LYS A 70 -2.35 8.65 -16.76
CA LYS A 70 -1.22 9.16 -17.54
C LYS A 70 -0.45 8.04 -18.25
N ILE A 71 -0.26 6.89 -17.58
CA ILE A 71 0.39 5.72 -18.16
C ILE A 71 -0.41 5.20 -19.35
N ASP A 72 -1.74 5.09 -19.23
CA ASP A 72 -2.62 4.64 -20.32
C ASP A 72 -2.59 5.58 -21.53
N PHE A 73 -2.60 6.90 -21.31
CA PHE A 73 -2.46 7.89 -22.37
C PHE A 73 -1.11 7.77 -23.09
N LYS A 74 -0.01 7.60 -22.35
CA LYS A 74 1.33 7.47 -22.93
C LYS A 74 1.47 6.18 -23.76
N LYS A 75 0.91 5.06 -23.28
CA LYS A 75 0.80 3.83 -24.07
C LYS A 75 0.02 4.06 -25.36
N LYS A 76 -1.15 4.69 -25.30
CA LYS A 76 -1.98 4.95 -26.48
C LYS A 76 -1.27 5.82 -27.53
N LEU A 77 -0.55 6.85 -27.10
CA LEU A 77 0.27 7.69 -27.98
C LEU A 77 1.44 6.91 -28.62
N SER A 78 2.09 6.01 -27.89
CA SER A 78 3.12 5.16 -28.51
C SER A 78 2.57 4.28 -29.63
N TYR A 79 1.36 3.72 -29.52
CA TYR A 79 0.76 2.92 -30.59
C TYR A 79 0.37 3.73 -31.84
N ILE A 80 0.08 5.02 -31.68
CA ILE A 80 -0.27 5.90 -32.80
C ILE A 80 0.97 6.32 -33.59
N ASN A 81 2.11 6.52 -32.91
CA ASN A 81 3.36 6.95 -33.57
C ASN A 81 4.14 5.83 -34.29
N PHE A 82 3.64 4.58 -34.25
CA PHE A 82 4.21 3.43 -34.97
C PHE A 82 3.33 2.97 -36.16
N LYS A 83 2.30 3.74 -36.53
CA LYS A 83 1.51 3.56 -37.77
C LYS A 83 1.73 4.75 -38.70
#